data_AF-A0A645FGX7-F1
#
_entry.id   AF-A0A645FGX7-F1
#
_cell.length_a   1.000
_cell.length_b   1.000
_cell.length_c   1.000
_cell.angle_alpha   90.00
_cell.angle_beta   90.00
_cell.angle_gamma   90.00
#
_symmetry.space_group_name_H-M   'P 1'
#
loop_
_entity.id
_entity.type
_entity.pdbx_description
1 polymer ?
#
loop_
_entity_poly.entity_id
_entity_poly.type
_entity_poly.pdbx_seq_one_letter_code
_entity_poly.pdbx_strand_id
1 'polypeptide(L)' 'MGKKEIKSIANRGKLRVHKHLFSLNDYENKALERYLVKYKVSNKSKFIRETLMYAILKKFDEDTPTLFD' A
#
# COMPACT_ATOMS: atom_id res chain seq x y z
N MET A 1 2.75 -18.34 35.22
CA MET A 1 1.64 -18.30 34.25
C MET A 1 1.49 -16.85 33.80
N GLY A 2 2.13 -16.46 32.69
CA GLY A 2 2.18 -15.06 32.24
C GLY A 2 0.84 -14.61 31.69
N LYS A 3 0.30 -13.50 32.19
CA LYS A 3 -0.91 -12.86 31.68
C LYS A 3 -0.67 -12.47 30.22
N LYS A 4 -1.34 -13.10 29.26
CA LYS A 4 -1.38 -12.62 27.87
C LYS A 4 -2.22 -11.34 27.86
N GLU A 5 -1.58 -10.21 27.57
CA GLU A 5 -2.27 -8.94 27.38
C GLU A 5 -3.31 -9.06 26.26
N ILE A 6 -4.56 -8.73 26.59
CA ILE A 6 -5.67 -8.68 25.64
C ILE A 6 -5.45 -7.44 24.77
N LYS A 7 -4.98 -7.63 23.53
CA LYS A 7 -4.82 -6.53 22.57
C LYS A 7 -6.16 -5.80 22.42
N SER A 8 -6.16 -4.50 22.70
CA SER A 8 -7.36 -3.66 22.74
C SER A 8 -8.14 -3.71 21.41
N ILE A 9 -9.46 -3.86 21.53
CA ILE A 9 -10.42 -3.96 20.42
C ILE A 9 -10.38 -2.71 19.50
N ALA A 10 -9.88 -1.59 20.01
CA ALA A 10 -9.81 -0.29 19.34
C ALA A 10 -8.97 -0.27 18.05
N ASN A 11 -8.06 -1.23 17.82
CA ASN A 11 -7.19 -1.22 16.64
C ASN A 11 -7.71 -2.01 15.44
N ARG A 12 -8.88 -2.68 15.53
CA ARG A 12 -9.40 -3.54 14.45
C ARG A 12 -9.55 -2.82 13.11
N GLY A 13 -9.95 -1.55 13.09
CA GLY A 13 -10.10 -0.75 11.86
C GLY A 13 -8.79 -0.30 11.20
N LYS A 14 -7.65 -0.40 11.90
CA LYS A 14 -6.32 -0.03 11.37
C LYS A 14 -5.52 -1.23 10.86
N LEU A 15 -6.03 -2.44 11.08
CA LEU A 15 -5.38 -3.67 10.63
C LEU A 15 -5.61 -3.86 9.12
N ARG A 16 -4.53 -4.19 8.41
CA ARG A 16 -4.56 -4.48 6.98
C ARG A 16 -5.01 -5.93 6.78
N VAL A 17 -6.33 -6.14 6.71
CA VAL A 17 -6.94 -7.49 6.62
C VAL A 17 -7.33 -7.89 5.19
N HIS A 18 -7.57 -6.92 4.31
CA HIS A 18 -7.94 -7.18 2.92
C HIS A 18 -6.71 -7.54 2.08
N LYS A 19 -6.81 -8.62 1.32
CA LYS A 19 -5.73 -9.13 0.45
C LYS A 19 -6.07 -8.86 -1.00
N HIS A 20 -5.11 -8.29 -1.73
CA HIS A 20 -5.18 -8.14 -3.17
C HIS A 20 -3.97 -8.85 -3.79
N LEU A 21 -4.21 -9.60 -4.86
CA LEU A 21 -3.18 -10.30 -5.62
C LEU A 21 -3.12 -9.70 -7.02
N PHE A 22 -1.90 -9.51 -7.52
CA PHE A 22 -1.63 -9.02 -8.86
C PHE A 22 -0.59 -9.94 -9.50
N SER A 23 -0.81 -10.26 -10.77
CA SER A 23 0.16 -10.95 -11.60
C SER A 23 0.84 -9.93 -12.51
N LEU A 24 2.15 -10.03 -12.65
CA LEU A 24 2.95 -9.20 -13.55
C LEU A 24 3.53 -10.10 -14.63
N ASN A 25 3.64 -9.58 -15.85
CA ASN A 25 4.43 -10.26 -16.87
C ASN A 25 5.94 -10.14 -16.57
N ASP A 26 6.76 -10.87 -17.33
CA ASP A 26 8.21 -10.92 -17.10
C ASP A 26 8.89 -9.55 -17.19
N TYR A 27 8.45 -8.70 -18.12
CA TYR A 27 9.02 -7.36 -18.31
C TYR A 27 8.66 -6.43 -17.16
N GLU A 28 7.41 -6.44 -16.72
CA GLU A 28 6.91 -5.68 -15.57
C GLU A 28 7.61 -6.11 -14.28
N ASN A 29 7.74 -7.42 -14.05
CA ASN A 29 8.43 -7.93 -12.86
C ASN A 29 9.91 -7.56 -12.88
N LYS A 30 10.59 -7.67 -14.03
CA LYS A 30 12.00 -7.26 -14.18
C LYS A 30 12.18 -5.75 -13.96
N ALA A 31 11.21 -4.92 -14.37
CA ALA A 31 11.23 -3.49 -14.10
C ALA A 31 11.06 -3.21 -12.60
N LEU A 32 10.10 -3.87 -11.95
CA LEU A 32 9.85 -3.74 -10.51
C LEU A 32 11.07 -4.15 -9.68
N GLU A 33 11.65 -5.32 -9.94
CA GLU A 33 12.82 -5.79 -9.18
C GLU A 33 14.03 -4.85 -9.35
N ARG A 34 14.27 -4.33 -10.57
CA ARG A 34 15.32 -3.32 -10.79
C ARG A 34 15.07 -2.05 -10.00
N TYR A 35 13.83 -1.58 -9.93
CA TYR A 35 13.46 -0.42 -9.14
C TYR A 35 13.73 -0.65 -7.65
N LEU A 36 13.28 -1.79 -7.11
CA LEU A 36 13.44 -2.12 -5.69
C LEU A 36 14.92 -2.17 -5.29
N VAL A 37 15.77 -2.77 -6.12
CA VAL A 37 17.23 -2.82 -5.89
C VAL A 37 17.85 -1.42 -6.01
N LYS A 38 17.55 -0.68 -7.08
CA LYS A 38 18.14 0.64 -7.35
C LYS A 38 17.89 1.63 -6.21
N TYR A 39 16.68 1.63 -5.65
CA TYR A 39 16.29 2.56 -4.59
C TYR A 39 16.32 1.94 -3.18
N LYS A 40 16.91 0.74 -3.04
CA LYS A 40 17.07 0.02 -1.76
C LYS A 40 15.76 -0.14 -0.99
N VAL A 41 14.68 -0.43 -1.71
CA VAL A 41 13.36 -0.65 -1.12
C VAL A 41 13.36 -2.01 -0.42
N SER A 42 13.38 -1.98 0.91
CA SER A 42 13.43 -3.20 1.74
C SER A 42 12.07 -3.92 1.85
N ASN A 43 10.96 -3.20 1.70
CA ASN A 43 9.62 -3.75 1.87
C ASN A 43 8.76 -3.53 0.63
N LYS A 44 8.73 -4.55 -0.24
CA LYS A 44 7.95 -4.58 -1.49
C LYS A 44 6.46 -4.32 -1.26
N SER A 45 5.86 -4.97 -0.27
CA SER A 45 4.42 -4.80 0.03
C SER A 45 4.07 -3.40 0.51
N LYS A 46 4.94 -2.78 1.32
CA LYS A 46 4.77 -1.38 1.75
C LYS A 46 4.82 -0.44 0.55
N PHE A 47 5.83 -0.60 -0.30
CA PHE A 47 6.00 0.21 -1.50
C PHE A 47 4.80 0.11 -2.44
N ILE A 48 4.38 -1.11 -2.80
CA ILE A 48 3.22 -1.31 -3.68
C ILE A 48 1.98 -0.63 -3.11
N ARG A 49 1.72 -0.81 -1.81
CA ARG A 49 0.57 -0.18 -1.15
C ARG A 49 0.65 1.34 -1.20
N GLU A 50 1.78 1.94 -0.86
CA GLU A 50 1.92 3.40 -0.81
C GLU A 50 1.79 4.01 -2.19
N THR A 51 2.43 3.41 -3.20
CA THR A 51 2.32 3.84 -4.60
C THR A 51 0.87 3.75 -5.09
N LEU A 52 0.18 2.64 -4.82
CA LEU A 52 -1.22 2.46 -5.23
C LEU A 52 -2.16 3.45 -4.52
N MET A 53 -2.02 3.62 -3.20
CA MET A 53 -2.87 4.54 -2.45
C MET A 53 -2.61 6.00 -2.84
N TYR A 54 -1.35 6.37 -3.09
CA TYR A 54 -1.01 7.70 -3.59
C TYR A 54 -1.68 7.99 -4.92
N ALA A 55 -1.62 7.05 -5.87
CA ALA A 55 -2.26 7.22 -7.17
C ALA A 55 -3.79 7.37 -7.06
N ILE A 56 -4.45 6.55 -6.23
CA ILE A 56 -5.89 6.61 -6.01
C ILE A 56 -6.29 7.94 -5.37
N LEU A 57 -5.64 8.32 -4.27
CA LEU A 57 -5.98 9.54 -3.54
C LEU A 57 -5.73 10.79 -4.39
N LYS A 58 -4.59 10.85 -5.09
CA LYS A 58 -4.29 11.95 -6.02
C LYS A 58 -5.36 12.07 -7.10
N LYS A 59 -5.82 10.94 -7.66
CA LYS A 59 -6.88 10.95 -8.66
C LYS A 59 -8.21 11.43 -8.10
N PHE A 60 -8.56 11.00 -6.88
CA PHE A 60 -9.75 11.51 -6.20
C PHE A 60 -9.67 13.01 -5.94
N ASP A 61 -8.52 13.52 -5.49
CA ASP A 61 -8.31 14.95 -5.28
C ASP A 61 -8.45 15.74 -6.59
N GLU A 62 -7.90 15.23 -7.69
CA GLU A 62 -8.03 15.83 -9.04
C GLU A 62 -9.47 15.82 -9.57
N ASP A 63 -10.25 14.79 -9.24
CA ASP A 63 -11.63 14.65 -9.70
C ASP A 63 -12.63 15.36 -8.78
N THR A 64 -12.20 15.87 -7.61
CA THR A 64 -13.09 16.68 -6.77
C THR A 64 -13.35 18.04 -7.43
N PRO A 65 -14.62 18.40 -7.70
CA PRO A 65 -14.93 19.70 -8.28
C PRO A 65 -14.45 20.77 -7.31
N THR A 66 -13.56 21.66 -7.78
CA THR A 66 -13.11 22.75 -6.95
C THR A 66 -14.19 23.83 -6.92
N LEU A 67 -14.27 24.58 -5.82
CA LEU A 67 -15.31 25.59 -5.61
C LEU A 67 -15.28 26.73 -6.66
N PHE A 68 -14.21 26.81 -7.46
CA PHE A 68 -13.94 27.93 -8.37
C PHE A 68 -13.61 27.50 -9.81
N ASP A 69 -13.74 26.21 -10.15
CA ASP A 69 -13.68 25.70 -11.53
C ASP A 69 -15.09 25.50 -12.12
#